data_AF-A0A2H9SI26-F1
#
_entry.id   AF-A0A2H9SI26-F1
#
_cell.length_a   1.000
_cell.length_b   1.000
_cell.length_c   1.000
_cell.angle_alpha   90.00
_cell.angle_beta   90.00
_cell.angle_gamma   90.00
#
_symmetry.space_group_name_H-M   'P 1'
#
loop_
_entity.id
_entity.type
_entity.pdbx_description
1 polymer ?
#
loop_
_entity_poly.entity_id
_entity_poly.type
_entity_poly.pdbx_seq_one_letter_code
_entity_poly.pdbx_strand_id
1 'polypeptide(L)'
;MENIWQIVDAVIADYRNLAQQETFPELQWEITHGSHAHEAYEASYLPRAFHVKASNPLSLAYAVSRLKIGAKSKHYSDFLGKCTPRFKLRPLWLECDVNYKVTDHLGIVLP
;
A
#
# COMPACT_ATOMS: atom_id res chain seq x y z
N MET A 1 12.82 -13.63 0.24
CA MET A 1 12.29 -12.47 -0.49
C MET A 1 10.80 -12.67 -0.60
N GLU A 2 9.98 -11.92 0.14
CA GLU A 2 8.54 -11.88 -0.11
C GLU A 2 8.30 -11.44 -1.55
N ASN A 3 7.35 -12.08 -2.22
CA ASN A 3 6.98 -11.71 -3.57
C ASN A 3 6.20 -10.39 -3.47
N ILE A 4 6.68 -9.35 -4.13
CA ILE A 4 6.08 -7.99 -4.09
C ILE A 4 4.59 -7.99 -4.45
N TRP A 5 4.16 -8.97 -5.25
CA TRP A 5 2.77 -9.20 -5.60
C TRP A 5 1.92 -9.70 -4.43
N GLN A 6 2.49 -10.45 -3.49
CA GLN A 6 1.78 -10.84 -2.26
C GLN A 6 1.38 -9.61 -1.43
N ILE A 7 2.24 -8.60 -1.37
CA ILE A 7 1.94 -7.33 -0.69
C ILE A 7 0.82 -6.59 -1.43
N VAL A 8 0.91 -6.50 -2.76
CA VAL A 8 -0.14 -5.88 -3.60
C VAL A 8 -1.47 -6.57 -3.40
N ASP A 9 -1.49 -7.90 -3.49
CA ASP A 9 -2.70 -8.71 -3.33
C ASP A 9 -3.31 -8.53 -1.94
N ALA A 10 -2.49 -8.48 -0.88
CA ALA A 10 -2.96 -8.24 0.47
C ALA A 10 -3.62 -6.86 0.62
N VAL A 11 -3.01 -5.80 0.09
CA VAL A 11 -3.55 -4.43 0.17
C VAL A 11 -4.82 -4.29 -0.67
N ILE A 12 -4.89 -4.92 -1.85
CA ILE A 12 -6.09 -4.92 -2.69
C ILE A 12 -7.22 -5.72 -2.03
N ALA A 13 -6.93 -6.88 -1.46
CA ALA A 13 -7.91 -7.70 -0.76
C ALA A 13 -8.50 -6.93 0.44
N ASP A 14 -7.65 -6.27 1.23
CA ASP A 14 -8.07 -5.41 2.34
C ASP A 14 -8.96 -4.24 1.87
N TYR A 15 -8.63 -3.56 0.78
CA TYR A 15 -9.51 -2.55 0.19
C TYR A 15 -10.86 -3.12 -0.23
N ARG A 16 -10.86 -4.27 -0.93
CA ARG A 16 -12.08 -4.92 -1.44
C ARG A 16 -12.99 -5.40 -0.32
N ASN A 17 -12.41 -5.98 0.74
CA ASN A 17 -13.17 -6.41 1.90
C ASN A 17 -13.91 -5.24 2.55
N LEU A 18 -13.25 -4.09 2.68
CA LEU A 18 -13.90 -2.87 3.17
C LEU A 18 -14.96 -2.34 2.20
N ALA A 19 -14.70 -2.40 0.89
CA ALA A 19 -15.64 -1.97 -0.13
C ALA A 19 -16.91 -2.84 -0.22
N GLN A 20 -16.89 -4.06 0.31
CA GLN A 20 -18.10 -4.89 0.46
C GLN A 20 -18.92 -4.51 1.68
N GLN A 21 -18.26 -4.01 2.73
CA GLN A 21 -18.89 -3.63 4.00
C GLN A 21 -19.41 -2.19 3.98
N GLU A 22 -18.76 -1.31 3.22
CA GLU A 22 -19.04 0.12 3.11
C GLU A 22 -19.19 0.52 1.63
N THR A 23 -19.88 1.64 1.34
CA THR A 23 -20.00 2.16 -0.03
C THR A 23 -18.71 2.82 -0.51
N PHE A 24 -17.65 2.04 -0.72
CA PHE A 24 -16.41 2.53 -1.33
C PHE A 24 -16.50 2.52 -2.85
N PRO A 25 -15.74 3.40 -3.52
CA PRO A 25 -15.53 3.27 -4.95
C PRO A 25 -14.97 1.91 -5.36
N GLU A 26 -15.34 1.44 -6.53
CA GLU A 26 -14.64 0.32 -7.15
C GLU A 26 -13.17 0.70 -7.41
N LEU A 27 -12.30 -0.30 -7.47
CA LEU A 27 -10.88 -0.10 -7.74
C LEU A 27 -10.50 -0.76 -9.06
N GLN A 28 -10.01 0.05 -9.99
CA GLN A 28 -9.47 -0.37 -11.28
C GLN A 28 -8.04 0.13 -11.39
N TRP A 29 -7.15 -0.68 -11.97
CA TRP A 29 -5.74 -0.31 -12.07
C TRP A 29 -5.08 -0.89 -13.30
N GLU A 30 -4.04 -0.18 -13.76
CA GLU A 30 -3.11 -0.63 -14.76
C GLU A 30 -1.67 -0.36 -14.30
N ILE A 31 -0.77 -1.27 -14.62
CA ILE A 31 0.67 -1.04 -14.48
C ILE A 31 1.18 -0.56 -15.83
N THR A 32 1.68 0.67 -15.85
CA THR A 32 2.31 1.27 -17.03
C THR A 32 3.82 1.16 -16.85
N HIS A 33 4.49 0.44 -17.76
CA HIS A 33 5.95 0.37 -17.77
C HIS A 33 6.52 1.70 -18.31
N GLY A 34 6.54 2.72 -17.46
CA GLY A 34 7.06 4.05 -17.75
C GLY A 34 8.27 4.41 -16.88
N SER A 35 9.15 5.28 -17.38
CA SER A 35 10.39 5.76 -16.73
C SER A 35 10.18 6.65 -15.50
N HIS A 36 8.95 6.76 -15.00
CA HIS A 36 8.63 7.60 -13.87
C HIS A 36 9.13 6.97 -12.56
N ALA A 37 9.56 7.83 -11.62
CA ALA A 37 10.17 7.49 -10.34
C ALA A 37 9.58 6.21 -9.69
N HIS A 38 10.44 5.45 -9.01
CA HIS A 38 10.21 4.08 -8.49
C HIS A 38 8.92 3.84 -7.68
N GLU A 39 8.14 4.86 -7.32
CA GLU A 39 6.88 4.72 -6.56
C GLU A 39 5.80 5.74 -6.99
N ALA A 40 5.89 6.25 -8.23
CA ALA A 40 4.94 7.21 -8.77
C ALA A 40 3.62 6.55 -9.22
N TYR A 41 2.50 7.22 -8.99
CA TYR A 41 1.20 6.84 -9.54
C TYR A 41 0.37 8.05 -9.95
N GLU A 42 -0.63 7.82 -10.80
CA GLU A 42 -1.69 8.78 -11.11
C GLU A 42 -3.03 8.14 -10.79
N ALA A 43 -3.90 8.86 -10.07
CA ALA A 43 -5.23 8.39 -9.74
C ALA A 43 -6.31 9.34 -10.28
N SER A 44 -7.40 8.79 -10.79
CA SER A 44 -8.60 9.54 -11.17
C SER A 44 -9.85 8.87 -10.63
N TYR A 45 -10.96 9.60 -10.61
CA TYR A 45 -12.24 9.10 -10.13
C TYR A 45 -13.31 9.31 -11.18
N LEU A 46 -13.73 8.24 -11.84
CA LEU A 46 -14.69 8.22 -12.96
C LEU A 46 -15.41 6.86 -13.00
N PRO A 47 -16.63 6.82 -13.53
CA PRO A 47 -17.86 6.89 -12.74
C PRO A 47 -17.90 5.88 -11.58
N ARG A 48 -17.84 6.37 -10.33
CA ARG A 48 -17.85 5.57 -9.07
C ARG A 48 -16.69 4.58 -8.89
N ALA A 49 -15.65 4.68 -9.71
CA ALA A 49 -14.43 3.90 -9.55
C ALA A 49 -13.21 4.81 -9.42
N PHE A 50 -12.25 4.39 -8.59
CA PHE A 50 -10.89 4.86 -8.67
C PHE A 50 -10.16 4.12 -9.78
N HIS A 51 -9.49 4.89 -10.64
CA HIS A 51 -8.62 4.39 -11.69
C HIS A 51 -7.19 4.74 -11.33
N VAL A 52 -6.33 3.75 -11.21
CA VAL A 52 -4.93 3.92 -10.83
C VAL A 52 -4.01 3.54 -11.98
N LYS A 53 -3.13 4.45 -12.36
CA LYS A 53 -1.98 4.19 -13.24
C LYS A 53 -0.72 4.16 -12.40
N ALA A 54 -0.19 2.96 -12.17
CA ALA A 54 1.00 2.75 -11.35
C ALA A 54 2.22 2.44 -12.25
N SER A 55 3.41 2.88 -11.85
CA SER A 55 4.64 2.56 -12.60
C SER A 55 5.19 1.15 -12.33
N ASN A 56 4.81 0.55 -11.20
CA ASN A 56 5.22 -0.79 -10.78
C ASN A 56 4.33 -1.30 -9.61
N PRO A 57 4.52 -2.55 -9.13
CA PRO A 57 3.72 -3.11 -8.03
C PRO A 57 3.77 -2.30 -6.72
N LEU A 58 4.91 -1.71 -6.33
CA LEU A 58 4.99 -0.88 -5.11
C LEU A 58 4.20 0.41 -5.25
N SER A 59 4.31 1.07 -6.41
CA SER A 59 3.50 2.24 -6.73
C SER A 59 2.00 1.93 -6.59
N LEU A 60 1.57 0.74 -7.02
CA LEU A 60 0.19 0.30 -6.90
C LEU A 60 -0.22 0.09 -5.43
N ALA A 61 0.56 -0.67 -4.65
CA ALA A 61 0.28 -0.86 -3.23
C ALA A 61 0.19 0.47 -2.47
N TYR A 62 1.08 1.41 -2.80
CA TYR A 62 1.07 2.76 -2.23
C TYR A 62 -0.19 3.55 -2.63
N ALA A 63 -0.57 3.50 -3.91
CA ALA A 63 -1.77 4.15 -4.42
C ALA A 63 -3.04 3.63 -3.74
N VAL A 64 -3.20 2.30 -3.63
CA VAL A 64 -4.37 1.68 -3.00
C VAL A 64 -4.45 2.05 -1.53
N SER A 65 -3.32 2.04 -0.82
CA SER A 65 -3.26 2.46 0.60
C SER A 65 -3.71 3.91 0.77
N ARG A 66 -3.28 4.82 -0.11
CA ARG A 66 -3.70 6.23 -0.09
C ARG A 66 -5.18 6.41 -0.42
N LEU A 67 -5.66 5.74 -1.46
CA LEU A 67 -7.06 5.82 -1.88
C LEU A 67 -8.01 5.19 -0.85
N LYS A 68 -7.58 4.15 -0.13
CA LYS A 68 -8.31 3.62 1.03
C LYS A 68 -8.54 4.70 2.10
N ILE A 69 -7.54 5.53 2.38
CA ILE A 69 -7.68 6.65 3.31
C ILE A 69 -8.68 7.67 2.77
N GLY A 70 -8.56 8.03 1.48
CA GLY A 70 -9.52 8.93 0.82
C GLY A 70 -10.95 8.40 0.82
N ALA A 71 -11.14 7.10 0.59
CA ALA A 71 -12.43 6.43 0.64
C ALA A 71 -13.06 6.53 2.03
N LYS A 72 -12.29 6.19 3.08
CA LYS A 72 -12.73 6.27 4.48
C LYS A 72 -13.07 7.69 4.92
N SER A 73 -12.28 8.67 4.50
CA SER A 73 -12.47 10.06 4.88
C SER A 73 -13.54 10.79 4.05
N LYS A 74 -13.99 10.19 2.93
CA LYS A 74 -14.85 10.83 1.91
C LYS A 74 -14.26 12.09 1.26
N HIS A 75 -12.96 12.33 1.43
CA HIS A 75 -12.23 13.45 0.84
C HIS A 75 -11.41 12.99 -0.36
N TYR A 76 -12.09 12.52 -1.41
CA TYR A 76 -11.42 11.85 -2.54
C TYR A 76 -10.42 12.78 -3.26
N SER A 77 -10.77 14.06 -3.43
CA SER A 77 -9.99 15.06 -4.16
C SER A 77 -8.53 15.12 -3.73
N ASP A 78 -8.25 14.90 -2.45
CA ASP A 78 -6.91 15.06 -1.85
C ASP A 78 -5.97 13.90 -2.21
N PHE A 79 -6.53 12.81 -2.75
CA PHE A 79 -5.82 11.59 -3.09
C PHE A 79 -5.80 11.29 -4.59
N LEU A 80 -6.40 12.16 -5.41
CA LEU A 80 -6.41 12.08 -6.87
C LEU A 80 -5.26 12.88 -7.50
N GLY A 81 -5.06 12.68 -8.80
CA GLY A 81 -3.99 13.28 -9.58
C GLY A 81 -2.66 12.52 -9.50
N LYS A 82 -1.60 13.18 -9.96
CA LYS A 82 -0.23 12.62 -9.96
C LYS A 82 0.37 12.71 -8.57
N CYS A 83 0.84 11.58 -8.07
CA CYS A 83 1.40 11.45 -6.73
C CYS A 83 2.78 10.78 -6.79
N THR A 84 3.73 11.39 -6.10
CA THR A 84 5.08 10.85 -5.90
C THR A 84 5.49 11.01 -4.45
N PRO A 85 6.19 10.03 -3.86
CA PRO A 85 6.81 10.23 -2.56
C PRO A 85 7.82 11.37 -2.62
N ARG A 86 7.82 12.21 -1.59
CA ARG A 86 8.86 13.24 -1.44
C ARG A 86 10.24 12.61 -1.19
N PHE A 87 10.28 11.51 -0.45
CA PHE A 87 11.50 10.81 -0.06
C PHE A 87 11.40 9.33 -0.45
N LYS A 88 12.49 8.77 -0.98
CA LYS A 88 12.58 7.36 -1.37
C LYS A 88 12.60 6.42 -0.16
N LEU A 89 13.29 6.82 0.91
CA LEU A 89 13.37 6.05 2.15
C LEU A 89 12.40 6.63 3.19
N ARG A 90 11.54 5.77 3.73
CA ARG A 90 10.51 6.13 4.73
C ARG A 90 10.49 5.06 5.84
N PRO A 91 11.51 5.02 6.72
CA PRO A 91 11.63 3.96 7.70
C PRO A 91 10.63 4.19 8.84
N LEU A 92 10.07 3.09 9.37
CA LEU A 92 9.32 3.08 10.62
C LEU A 92 10.20 2.43 11.69
N TRP A 93 10.53 3.18 12.73
CA TRP A 93 11.24 2.65 13.90
C TRP A 93 10.21 2.22 14.93
N LEU A 94 10.18 0.92 15.22
CA LEU A 94 9.33 0.36 16.27
C LEU A 94 10.24 -0.11 17.40
N GLU A 95 10.11 0.51 18.57
CA GLU A 95 10.70 0.01 19.80
C GLU A 95 9.87 -1.19 20.27
N CYS A 96 10.50 -2.36 20.36
CA CYS A 96 9.86 -3.58 20.79
C CYS A 96 10.68 -4.19 21.92
N ASP A 97 10.05 -4.40 23.08
CA ASP A 97 10.63 -5.23 24.14
C ASP A 97 10.66 -6.68 23.66
N VAL A 98 11.86 -7.20 23.40
CA VAL A 98 12.03 -8.62 23.13
C VAL A 98 11.97 -9.35 24.47
N ASN A 99 10.76 -9.71 24.92
CA ASN A 99 10.59 -10.58 26.08
C ASN A 99 11.03 -12.00 25.72
N TYR A 100 12.32 -12.30 25.89
CA TYR A 100 12.82 -13.67 25.81
C TYR A 100 12.36 -14.44 27.05
N LYS A 101 11.37 -15.32 26.91
CA LYS A 101 11.21 -16.43 27.86
C LYS A 101 12.35 -17.41 27.60
N VAL A 102 13.35 -17.40 28.47
CA VAL A 102 14.37 -18.45 28.53
C VAL A 102 13.64 -19.73 28.95
N THR A 103 13.35 -20.61 28.01
CA THR A 103 13.09 -22.02 28.31
C THR A 103 14.44 -22.72 28.45
N ASP A 104 14.54 -23.74 29.30
CA ASP A 104 15.78 -24.42 29.72
C ASP A 104 16.59 -25.09 28.58
N HIS A 105 16.19 -24.93 27.32
CA HIS A 105 16.73 -25.61 26.15
C HIS A 105 17.05 -24.69 24.97
N LEU A 106 17.54 -23.47 25.21
CA LEU A 106 18.02 -22.60 24.13
C LEU A 106 19.48 -22.18 24.33
N GLY A 107 20.36 -22.72 23.49
CA GLY A 107 21.69 -22.18 23.25
C GLY A 107 21.58 -20.91 22.41
N ILE A 108 22.20 -19.83 22.89
CA ILE A 108 22.31 -18.58 22.15
C ILE A 108 23.46 -18.72 21.18
N VAL A 109 23.19 -18.58 19.88
CA VAL A 109 24.21 -18.26 18.88
C VAL A 109 24.18 -16.74 18.70
N LEU A 110 25.23 -16.09 19.20
CA LEU A 110 25.56 -14.69 18.87
C LEU A 110 26.42 -14.68 17.59
N PRO A 111 26.42 -13.58 16.81
CA PRO A 111 27.02 -13.51 15.47
C PRO A 111 28.50 -13.89 15.40
#